data_AF-A0A7J5TV84-F1
#
_entry.id   AF-A0A7J5TV84-F1
#
_cell.length_a   1.000
_cell.length_b   1.000
_cell.length_c   1.000
_cell.angle_alpha   90.00
_cell.angle_beta   90.00
_cell.angle_gamma   90.00
#
_symmetry.space_group_name_H-M   'P 1'
#
loop_
_entity.id
_entity.type
_entity.pdbx_description
1 polymer ?
#
loop_
_entity_poly.entity_id
_entity_poly.type
_entity_poly.pdbx_seq_one_letter_code
_entity_poly.pdbx_strand_id
1 'polypeptide(L)'
;MPRKVTAHLLIVRVWDIEGFPGYFFGADKQLYRYDGRGSIRKNKRIVVRYTQGYSLRGRFYSLAQLRPLLRRHDPATDGPMDF
;
A
#
# COMPACT_ATOMS: atom_id res chain seq x y z
N MET A 1 16.44 -28.43 10.06
CA MET A 1 15.96 -27.66 8.88
C MET A 1 15.07 -26.53 9.36
N PRO A 2 15.35 -25.25 9.05
CA PRO A 2 14.50 -24.14 9.50
C PRO A 2 13.17 -24.15 8.74
N ARG A 3 12.06 -24.40 9.45
CA ARG A 3 10.71 -24.16 8.95
C ARG A 3 10.52 -22.66 8.82
N LYS A 4 10.34 -22.16 7.60
CA LYS A 4 9.88 -20.79 7.36
C LYS A 4 8.43 -20.70 7.86
N VAL A 5 8.25 -20.18 9.07
CA VAL A 5 6.93 -19.81 9.57
C VAL A 5 6.48 -18.61 8.75
N THR A 6 5.61 -18.85 7.77
CA THR A 6 4.97 -17.78 7.02
C THR A 6 3.89 -17.19 7.92
N ALA A 7 4.26 -16.21 8.73
CA ALA A 7 3.28 -15.40 9.44
C ALA A 7 2.45 -14.67 8.38
N HIS A 8 1.18 -15.06 8.22
CA HIS A 8 0.20 -14.27 7.48
C HIS A 8 -0.09 -13.02 8.31
N LEU A 9 0.77 -12.01 8.19
CA LEU A 9 0.49 -10.69 8.72
C LEU A 9 -0.82 -10.24 8.09
N LEU A 10 -1.86 -10.06 8.91
CA LEU A 10 -3.10 -9.42 8.51
C LEU A 10 -2.76 -7.99 8.06
N ILE A 11 -2.71 -7.78 6.74
CA ILE A 11 -2.46 -6.48 6.17
C ILE A 11 -3.77 -5.70 6.25
N VAL A 12 -3.86 -4.81 7.25
CA VAL A 12 -5.00 -3.89 7.38
C VAL A 12 -4.74 -2.68 6.52
N ARG A 13 -5.60 -2.43 5.53
CA ARG A 13 -5.62 -1.23 4.70
C ARG A 13 -6.10 -0.04 5.53
N VAL A 14 -5.25 0.97 5.73
CA VAL A 14 -5.56 2.13 6.60
C VAL A 14 -5.57 3.44 5.83
N TRP A 15 -4.68 3.62 4.86
CA TRP A 15 -4.63 4.84 4.07
C TRP A 15 -4.59 4.54 2.59
N ASP A 16 -5.57 5.05 1.87
CA ASP A 16 -5.58 5.07 0.42
C ASP A 16 -4.79 6.24 -0.12
N ILE A 17 -4.31 6.09 -1.36
CA ILE A 17 -3.59 7.15 -2.07
C ILE A 17 -4.48 7.66 -3.20
N GLU A 18 -4.95 8.89 -3.06
CA GLU A 18 -5.74 9.57 -4.08
C GLU A 18 -4.99 9.63 -5.41
N GLY A 19 -5.68 9.32 -6.51
CA GLY A 19 -5.09 9.23 -7.86
C GLY A 19 -4.32 7.93 -8.15
N PHE A 20 -4.13 7.05 -7.16
CA PHE A 20 -3.45 5.77 -7.32
C PHE A 20 -4.32 4.61 -6.84
N PRO A 21 -5.39 4.25 -7.58
CA PRO A 21 -6.26 3.16 -7.21
C PRO A 21 -5.46 1.86 -7.07
N GLY A 22 -5.74 1.15 -5.98
CA GLY A 22 -5.09 -0.11 -5.65
C GLY A 22 -3.75 0.02 -4.94
N TYR A 23 -3.27 1.24 -4.63
CA TYR A 23 -2.14 1.46 -3.73
C TYR A 23 -2.63 2.00 -2.37
N PHE A 24 -2.11 1.45 -1.29
CA PHE A 24 -2.51 1.84 0.06
C PHE A 24 -1.39 1.61 1.08
N PHE A 25 -1.38 2.39 2.16
CA PHE A 25 -0.55 2.12 3.31
C PHE A 25 -1.29 1.24 4.32
N GLY A 26 -0.58 0.23 4.79
CA GLY A 26 -1.03 -0.62 5.88
C GLY A 26 -0.84 0.03 7.26
N ALA A 27 -1.43 -0.57 8.29
CA ALA A 27 -1.21 -0.16 9.69
C ALA A 27 0.27 -0.20 10.10
N ASP A 28 1.07 -1.04 9.46
CA ASP A 28 2.53 -1.16 9.61
C ASP A 28 3.32 -0.03 8.92
N LYS A 29 2.63 0.97 8.35
CA LYS A 29 3.21 2.11 7.63
C LYS A 29 3.99 1.70 6.37
N GLN A 30 3.69 0.53 5.80
CA GLN A 30 4.28 0.08 4.55
C GLN A 30 3.30 0.24 3.40
N LEU A 31 3.83 0.49 2.22
CA LEU A 31 3.04 0.63 1.01
C LEU A 31 2.77 -0.75 0.42
N TYR A 32 1.50 -1.01 0.13
CA TYR A 32 1.03 -2.20 -0.54
C TYR A 32 0.31 -1.82 -1.83
N ARG A 33 0.17 -2.81 -2.71
CA ARG A 33 -0.65 -2.69 -3.90
C ARG A 33 -1.40 -3.99 -4.18
N TYR A 34 -2.57 -3.91 -4.79
CA TYR A 34 -3.20 -5.07 -5.42
C TYR A 34 -2.53 -5.36 -6.76
N ASP A 35 -2.30 -6.64 -7.07
CA ASP A 35 -1.99 -7.06 -8.43
C ASP A 35 -3.27 -7.29 -9.25
N GLY A 36 -3.12 -7.56 -10.55
CA GLY A 36 -4.26 -7.77 -11.46
C GLY A 36 -5.12 -9.00 -11.12
N ARG A 37 -4.72 -9.83 -10.16
CA ARG A 37 -5.48 -10.97 -9.64
C ARG A 37 -6.03 -10.70 -8.23
N GLY A 38 -5.94 -9.46 -7.74
CA GLY A 38 -6.39 -9.07 -6.40
C GLY A 38 -5.44 -9.48 -5.27
N SER A 39 -4.24 -10.00 -5.57
CA SER A 39 -3.28 -10.37 -4.52
C SER A 39 -2.52 -9.15 -4.02
N ILE A 40 -2.34 -9.05 -2.69
CA ILE A 40 -1.62 -7.94 -2.08
C ILE A 40 -0.11 -8.14 -2.22
N ARG A 41 0.57 -7.15 -2.79
CA ARG A 41 2.03 -7.10 -2.90
C ARG A 41 2.59 -5.92 -2.13
N LYS A 42 3.61 -6.21 -1.32
CA LYS A 42 4.39 -5.18 -0.64
C LYS A 42 5.24 -4.41 -1.64
N ASN A 43 5.13 -3.09 -1.62
CA ASN A 43 5.96 -2.21 -2.42
C ASN A 43 7.23 -1.83 -1.65
N LYS A 44 8.39 -1.95 -2.29
CA LYS A 44 9.67 -1.66 -1.65
C LYS A 44 9.87 -0.15 -1.56
N ARG A 45 10.36 0.31 -0.41
CA ARG A 45 10.88 1.68 -0.28
C ARG A 45 12.21 1.75 -1.01
N ILE A 46 12.38 2.79 -1.81
CA ILE A 46 13.61 3.03 -2.58
C ILE A 46 14.18 4.41 -2.24
N VAL A 47 15.50 4.54 -2.42
CA VAL A 47 16.21 5.81 -2.23
C VAL A 47 16.69 6.28 -3.59
N VAL A 48 16.33 7.51 -3.95
CA VAL A 48 16.82 8.19 -5.16
C VAL A 48 17.61 9.41 -4.71
N ARG A 49 18.92 9.42 -5.01
CA ARG A 49 19.90 10.38 -4.51
C ARG A 49 19.96 10.37 -2.97
N TYR A 50 19.21 11.25 -2.33
CA TYR A 50 19.12 11.43 -0.87
C TYR A 50 17.67 11.36 -0.35
N THR A 51 16.69 11.10 -1.23
CA THR A 51 15.26 11.12 -0.88
C THR A 51 14.70 9.70 -0.85
N GLN A 52 14.05 9.36 0.27
CA GLN A 52 13.31 8.10 0.40
C GLN A 52 11.90 8.23 -0.17
N GLY A 53 11.44 7.17 -0.85
CA GLY A 53 10.12 7.15 -1.46
C GLY A 53 9.73 5.78 -1.98
N TYR A 54 8.72 5.78 -2.84
CA TYR A 54 8.15 4.58 -3.43
C TYR A 54 7.99 4.73 -4.93
N SER A 55 8.02 3.60 -5.64
CA SER A 55 7.66 3.56 -7.05
C SER A 55 6.18 3.24 -7.20
N LEU A 56 5.40 4.21 -7.71
CA LEU A 56 4.00 4.03 -8.06
C LEU A 56 3.90 4.12 -9.58
N ARG A 57 3.33 3.09 -10.22
CA ARG A 57 3.23 2.99 -11.70
C ARG A 57 4.53 3.33 -12.45
N GLY A 58 5.69 2.94 -11.91
CA GLY A 58 7.00 3.17 -12.52
C GLY A 58 7.60 4.56 -12.27
N ARG A 59 6.90 5.48 -11.60
CA ARG A 59 7.41 6.80 -11.22
C ARG A 59 7.74 6.86 -9.73
N PHE A 60 8.84 7.54 -9.40
CA PHE A 60 9.23 7.77 -8.02
C PHE A 60 8.40 8.89 -7.40
N TYR A 61 7.88 8.63 -6.19
CA TYR A 61 7.22 9.61 -5.35
C TYR A 61 7.86 9.59 -3.96
N SER A 62 8.27 10.76 -3.47
CA SER A 62 8.74 10.90 -2.09
C SER A 62 7.57 10.78 -1.12
N LEU A 63 7.87 10.46 0.14
CA LEU A 63 6.86 10.48 1.20
C LEU A 63 6.18 11.86 1.34
N ALA A 64 6.92 12.95 1.15
CA ALA A 64 6.37 14.29 1.21
C ALA A 64 5.33 14.55 0.10
N GLN A 65 5.51 13.97 -1.09
CA GLN A 65 4.56 14.05 -2.19
C GLN A 65 3.33 13.15 -1.99
N LEU A 66 3.50 12.00 -1.34
CA LEU A 66 2.39 11.07 -1.09
C LEU A 66 1.50 11.49 0.08
N ARG A 67 2.07 12.08 1.14
CA ARG A 67 1.34 12.51 2.35
C ARG A 67 0.06 13.33 2.08
N PRO A 68 0.06 14.37 1.23
CA PRO A 68 -1.15 15.13 0.96
C PRO A 68 -2.23 14.35 0.20
N LEU A 69 -1.85 13.24 -0.46
CA LEU A 69 -2.77 12.37 -1.20
C LEU A 69 -3.34 11.25 -0.32
N LEU A 70 -2.92 11.15 0.95
CA LEU A 70 -3.38 10.11 1.85
C LEU A 70 -4.81 10.39 2.29
N ARG A 71 -5.69 9.44 2.00
CA ARG A 71 -7.08 9.43 2.47
C ARG A 71 -7.26 8.28 3.43
N ARG A 72 -7.89 8.53 4.57
CA ARG A 72 -8.16 7.47 5.53
C ARG A 72 -9.12 6.49 4.85
N HIS A 73 -8.76 5.22 4.87
CA HIS A 73 -9.63 4.17 4.38
C HIS A 73 -10.74 3.98 5.42
N ASP A 74 -11.96 4.38 5.06
CA ASP A 74 -13.15 4.09 5.86
C ASP A 74 -13.82 2.82 5.31
N PRO A 75 -13.79 1.71 6.06
CA PRO A 75 -14.38 0.44 5.62
C PRO A 75 -15.90 0.52 5.42
N ALA A 76 -16.54 1.59 5.92
CA ALA A 76 -17.96 1.87 5.69
C ALA A 76 -18.27 2.36 4.26
N THR A 77 -17.25 2.73 3.48
CA THR A 77 -17.42 3.16 2.07
C THR A 77 -17.36 1.99 1.09
N ASP A 78 -16.81 0.85 1.50
CA ASP A 78 -17.06 -0.44 0.86
C ASP A 78 -18.47 -0.87 1.33
N GLY A 79 -19.49 -0.23 0.77
CA GLY A 79 -20.86 -0.67 0.94
C GLY A 79 -20.98 -2.16 0.58
N PRO A 80 -21.92 -2.90 1.19
CA PRO A 80 -22.12 -4.30 0.86
C PRO A 80 -22.30 -4.41 -0.66
N MET A 81 -21.39 -5.12 -1.33
CA MET A 81 -21.76 -5.73 -2.60
C MET A 81 -22.85 -6.75 -2.24
N ASP A 82 -24.10 -6.32 -2.36
CA ASP A 82 -25.25 -7.20 -2.43
C ASP A 82 -24.96 -8.24 -3.52
N PHE A 83 -24.83 -9.50 -3.10
CA PHE A 83 -24.84 -10.68 -3.95
C PHE A 83 -26.28 -11.09 -4.25
#